data_AF-A0A349EUP3-F1
#
_entry.id   AF-A0A349EUP3-F1
#
_cell.length_a   1.000
_cell.length_b   1.000
_cell.length_c   1.000
_cell.angle_alpha   90.00
_cell.angle_beta   90.00
_cell.angle_gamma   90.00
#
_symmetry.space_group_name_H-M   'P 1'
#
loop_
_entity.id
_entity.type
_entity.pdbx_description
1 polymer ?
#
loop_
_entity_poly.entity_id
_entity_poly.type
_entity_poly.pdbx_seq_one_letter_code
_entity_poly.pdbx_strand_id
1 'polypeptide(L)' 'HSRVFITYSTAPDDVVEAVKERLSKEGFKEIIPTRAGSTISCHCGPHCLGILYFNDGDNHVN' A
#
# COMPACT_ATOMS: atom_id res chain seq x y z
N HIS A 1 3.57 -12.19 5.33
CA HIS A 1 4.06 -10.80 5.29
C HIS A 1 3.57 -10.03 6.51
N SER A 2 4.44 -9.29 7.20
CA SER A 2 4.06 -8.54 8.41
C SER A 2 3.68 -7.08 8.14
N ARG A 3 4.33 -6.44 7.17
CA ARG A 3 4.24 -4.99 6.92
C ARG A 3 3.84 -4.66 5.48
N VAL A 4 2.95 -3.68 5.33
CA VAL A 4 2.45 -3.16 4.05
C VAL A 4 2.32 -1.64 4.10
N PHE A 5 2.52 -1.00 2.96
CA PHE A 5 2.37 0.43 2.77
C PHE A 5 1.19 0.72 1.84
N ILE A 6 0.38 1.71 2.19
CA ILE A 6 -0.64 2.29 1.34
C ILE A 6 -0.10 3.63 0.85
N THR A 7 0.38 3.70 -0.39
CA THR A 7 0.97 4.93 -0.95
C THR A 7 0.01 5.60 -1.92
N TYR A 8 -0.31 6.88 -1.69
CA TYR A 8 -1.28 7.60 -2.53
C TYR A 8 -0.87 9.05 -2.78
N SER A 9 -1.23 9.59 -3.95
CA SER A 9 -1.04 11.01 -4.28
C SER A 9 -2.08 11.86 -3.56
N THR A 10 -3.34 11.63 -3.90
CA THR A 10 -4.53 12.08 -3.18
C THR A 10 -5.49 10.91 -3.10
N ALA A 11 -6.10 10.69 -1.94
CA ALA A 11 -7.16 9.71 -1.78
C ALA A 11 -8.10 10.22 -0.68
N PRO A 12 -9.42 10.05 -0.84
CA PRO A 12 -10.37 10.23 0.24
C PRO A 12 -10.04 9.32 1.44
N ASP A 13 -10.28 9.80 2.66
CA ASP A 13 -9.94 9.05 3.88
C ASP A 13 -10.74 7.74 3.99
N ASP A 14 -12.00 7.73 3.54
CA ASP A 14 -12.85 6.52 3.49
C ASP A 14 -12.26 5.44 2.57
N VAL A 15 -11.64 5.85 1.45
CA VAL A 15 -10.93 4.92 0.56
C VAL A 15 -9.70 4.33 1.25
N VAL A 16 -8.92 5.16 1.96
CA VAL A 16 -7.74 4.70 2.70
C VAL A 16 -8.14 3.73 3.82
N GLU A 17 -9.21 4.02 4.57
CA GLU A 17 -9.72 3.15 5.62
C GLU A 17 -10.27 1.84 5.06
N ALA A 18 -11.02 1.86 3.95
CA ALA A 18 -11.50 0.64 3.30
C ALA A 18 -10.34 -0.27 2.86
N VAL A 19 -9.25 0.30 2.35
CA VAL A 19 -8.04 -0.45 2.01
C VAL A 19 -7.34 -1.00 3.26
N LYS A 20 -7.23 -0.23 4.34
CA LYS A 20 -6.67 -0.72 5.61
C LYS A 20 -7.45 -1.91 6.16
N GLU A 21 -8.78 -1.83 6.19
CA GLU A 21 -9.63 -2.94 6.63
C GLU A 21 -9.40 -4.19 5.79
N ARG A 22 -9.29 -4.02 4.46
CA ARG A 22 -9.02 -5.14 3.57
C ARG A 22 -7.66 -5.76 3.85
N LEU A 23 -6.60 -4.96 3.96
CA LEU A 23 -5.24 -5.46 4.23
C LEU A 23 -5.14 -6.15 5.60
N SER A 24 -5.88 -5.67 6.60
CA SER A 24 -5.98 -6.33 7.91
C SER A 24 -6.60 -7.72 7.78
N LYS A 25 -7.67 -7.87 6.99
CA LYS A 25 -8.31 -9.18 6.70
C LYS A 25 -7.39 -10.13 5.92
N GLU A 26 -6.51 -9.59 5.06
CA GLU A 26 -5.48 -10.37 4.36
C GLU A 26 -4.30 -10.78 5.27
N GLY A 27 -4.29 -10.36 6.54
CA GLY A 27 -3.32 -10.81 7.55
C GLY A 27 -2.08 -9.92 7.71
N PHE A 28 -2.05 -8.73 7.12
CA PHE A 28 -1.02 -7.74 7.40
C PHE A 28 -1.18 -7.16 8.81
N LYS A 29 -0.08 -7.11 9.58
CA LYS A 29 -0.09 -6.66 10.99
C LYS A 29 0.24 -5.19 11.13
N GLU A 30 1.10 -4.69 10.26
CA GLU A 30 1.58 -3.31 10.25
C GLU A 30 1.20 -2.66 8.91
N ILE A 31 0.23 -1.75 8.95
CA ILE A 31 -0.31 -1.08 7.77
C ILE A 31 0.02 0.42 7.86
N ILE A 32 0.87 0.90 6.95
CA ILE A 32 1.44 2.25 7.01
C ILE A 32 0.93 3.08 5.82
N PRO A 33 0.05 4.06 6.03
CA PRO A 33 -0.30 5.01 4.97
C PRO A 33 0.87 5.97 4.73
N THR A 34 1.18 6.23 3.45
CA THR A 34 2.23 7.15 3.02
C THR A 34 1.77 8.01 1.83
N ARG A 35 2.34 9.20 1.70
CA ARG A 35 2.08 10.08 0.54
C ARG A 35 3.07 9.80 -0.58
N ALA A 36 2.59 9.78 -1.81
CA ALA A 36 3.42 9.69 -3.00
C ALA A 36 4.28 10.95 -3.15
N GLY A 37 5.55 10.77 -3.52
CA GLY A 37 6.46 11.87 -3.84
C GLY A 37 6.10 12.58 -5.15
N SER A 38 6.84 13.64 -5.50
CA SER A 38 6.58 14.46 -6.70
C SER A 38 6.67 13.65 -8.00
N THR A 39 7.70 12.82 -8.17
CA THR A 39 7.86 12.00 -9.40
C THR A 39 6.66 11.10 -9.66
N ILE A 40 6.20 10.38 -8.62
CA ILE A 40 5.05 9.46 -8.72
C ILE A 40 3.77 10.26 -8.93
N SER A 41 3.58 11.35 -8.19
CA SER A 41 2.37 12.17 -8.28
C SER A 41 2.22 12.87 -9.63
N CYS A 42 3.32 13.39 -10.21
CA CYS A 42 3.31 14.03 -11.53
C CYS A 42 2.98 13.05 -12.66
N HIS A 43 3.41 11.79 -12.55
CA HIS A 43 3.17 10.78 -13.57
C HIS A 43 1.79 10.11 -13.42
N CYS A 44 1.39 9.76 -12.19
CA CYS A 44 0.18 8.98 -11.94
C CYS A 44 -1.06 9.84 -11.69
N GLY A 45 -0.89 11.13 -11.37
CA GLY A 45 -2.00 12.06 -11.14
C GLY A 45 -2.74 11.86 -9.80
N PRO A 46 -3.81 12.64 -9.55
CA PRO A 46 -4.64 12.53 -8.35
C PRO A 46 -5.42 11.21 -8.32
N HIS A 47 -5.90 10.80 -7.14
CA HIS A 47 -6.69 9.58 -6.93
C HIS A 47 -5.93 8.27 -7.20
N CYS A 48 -4.61 8.32 -7.37
CA CYS A 48 -3.78 7.14 -7.49
C CYS A 48 -3.41 6.62 -6.09
N LEU A 49 -3.65 5.33 -5.86
CA LEU A 49 -3.29 4.59 -4.66
C LEU A 49 -2.64 3.26 -5.06
N GLY A 50 -1.50 2.95 -4.44
CA GLY A 50 -0.75 1.71 -4.64
C GLY A 50 -0.44 1.00 -3.31
N ILE A 51 -0.31 -0.31 -3.38
CA ILE A 51 0.05 -1.17 -2.25
C ILE A 51 1.49 -1.65 -2.45
N LEU A 52 2.34 -1.43 -1.45
CA LEU A 52 3.72 -1.91 -1.48
C LEU A 52 3.97 -2.81 -0.27
N TYR A 53 4.55 -3.98 -0.49
CA TYR A 53 4.96 -4.87 0.58
C TYR A 53 6.20 -5.65 0.13
N PHE A 54 7.00 -6.08 1.11
CA PHE A 54 8.11 -6.99 0.85
C PHE A 54 7.54 -8.40 0.71
N ASN A 55 7.70 -8.95 -0.50
CA ASN A 55 7.52 -10.36 -0.72
C ASN A 55 8.88 -11.05 -0.49
N ASP A 56 8.90 -12.09 0.33
CA ASP A 56 10.13 -12.86 0.59
C ASP A 56 10.53 -13.71 -0.62
N GLY A 57 9.74 -13.71 -1.69
CA GLY A 57 9.92 -14.53 -2.89
C GLY A 57 9.56 -15.99 -2.61
N ASP A 58 9.39 -16.78 -3.67
CA ASP A 58 9.34 -18.24 -3.53
C ASP A 58 10.76 -18.73 -3.22
N ASN A 59 11.14 -18.75 -1.94
CA ASN A 59 12.36 -19.44 -1.52
C ASN A 59 12.09 -20.95 -1.57
N HIS A 60 11.96 -21.49 -2.78
CA HIS A 60 12.10 -22.92 -3.05
C HIS A 60 13.57 -23.30 -2.85
N VAL A 61 14.02 -23.28 -1.60
CA VAL A 61 15.20 -24.04 -1.18
C VAL A 61 14.71 -25.46 -0.93
N ASN A 62 15.04 -26.36 -1.86
CA ASN A 62 14.97 -27.81 -1.62
C ASN A 62 15.85 -28.18 -0.42
#